data_AF-A0A161LUF8-F1
#
_entry.id   AF-A0A161LUF8-F1
#
_cell.length_a   1.000
_cell.length_b   1.000
_cell.length_c   1.000
_cell.angle_alpha   90.00
_cell.angle_beta   90.00
_cell.angle_gamma   90.00
#
_symmetry.space_group_name_H-M   'P 1'
#
loop_
_entity.id
_entity.type
_entity.pdbx_description
1 polymer ?
#
loop_
_entity_poly.entity_id
_entity_poly.type
_entity_poly.pdbx_seq_one_letter_code
_entity_poly.pdbx_strand_id
1 'polypeptide(L)' 'MEKNKKNRRVRQVSLALLLTVAILQIATIVLMGTGFRGFDVGELHEFCGFSLFALIAVHIVVFRKILKAIFFPKN' A
#
# COMPACT_ATOMS: atom_id res chain seq x y z
N MET A 1 -16.15 -14.85 -19.14
CA MET A 1 -15.13 -13.80 -19.30
C MET A 1 -15.17 -12.70 -18.22
N GLU A 2 -16.31 -12.36 -17.61
CA GLU A 2 -16.43 -11.23 -16.67
C GLU A 2 -15.65 -11.36 -15.35
N LYS A 3 -15.57 -12.57 -14.76
CA LYS A 3 -14.87 -12.81 -13.48
C LYS A 3 -13.39 -12.41 -13.53
N ASN A 4 -12.74 -12.59 -14.68
CA ASN A 4 -11.32 -12.25 -14.86
C ASN A 4 -11.10 -10.72 -14.96
N LYS A 5 -12.07 -10.00 -15.52
CA LYS A 5 -12.06 -8.52 -15.65
C LYS A 5 -12.24 -7.84 -14.28
N LYS A 6 -13.13 -8.37 -13.44
CA LYS A 6 -13.37 -7.87 -12.07
C LYS A 6 -12.13 -8.03 -11.17
N ASN A 7 -11.49 -9.21 -11.18
CA ASN A 7 -10.26 -9.45 -10.41
C ASN A 7 -9.10 -8.54 -10.86
N ARG A 8 -9.00 -8.24 -12.16
CA ARG A 8 -7.99 -7.30 -12.68
C ARG A 8 -8.22 -5.88 -12.18
N ARG A 9 -9.47 -5.40 -12.17
CA ARG A 9 -9.83 -4.09 -11.61
C ARG A 9 -9.56 -4.01 -10.10
N VAL A 10 -9.95 -5.03 -9.33
CA VAL A 10 -9.70 -5.07 -7.88
C VAL A 10 -8.21 -4.99 -7.58
N ARG A 11 -7.38 -5.70 -8.34
CA ARG A 11 -5.92 -5.59 -8.21
C ARG A 11 -5.38 -4.20 -8.55
N GLN A 12 -5.87 -3.57 -9.61
CA GLN A 12 -5.46 -2.21 -9.98
C GLN A 12 -5.84 -1.18 -8.92
N VAL A 13 -7.07 -1.25 -8.40
CA VAL A 13 -7.53 -0.36 -7.32
C VAL A 13 -6.72 -0.58 -6.05
N SER A 14 -6.45 -1.84 -5.69
CA SER A 14 -5.63 -2.20 -4.52
C SER A 14 -4.21 -1.65 -4.63
N LEU A 15 -3.57 -1.78 -5.81
CA LEU A 15 -2.25 -1.23 -6.10
C LEU A 15 -2.23 0.30 -6.07
N ALA A 16 -3.24 0.94 -6.66
CA ALA A 16 -3.38 2.39 -6.63
C ALA A 16 -3.50 2.89 -5.19
N LEU A 17 -4.32 2.23 -4.36
CA LEU A 17 -4.48 2.57 -2.95
C LEU A 17 -3.18 2.42 -2.16
N LEU A 18 -2.42 1.34 -2.38
CA LEU A 18 -1.09 1.15 -1.77
C LEU A 18 -0.14 2.30 -2.12
N LEU A 19 -0.06 2.67 -3.41
CA LEU A 19 0.76 3.77 -3.88
C LEU A 19 0.36 5.11 -3.25
N THR A 20 -0.94 5.39 -3.19
CA THR A 20 -1.47 6.61 -2.57
C THR A 20 -1.08 6.70 -1.09
N VAL A 21 -1.28 5.62 -0.33
CA VAL A 21 -0.93 5.60 1.10
C VAL A 21 0.59 5.71 1.30
N ALA A 22 1.40 5.08 0.45
CA ALA A 22 2.86 5.22 0.52
C ALA A 22 3.32 6.67 0.27
N ILE A 23 2.73 7.36 -0.71
CA ILE A 23 3.03 8.78 -0.99
C ILE A 23 2.62 9.66 0.20
N LEU A 24 1.44 9.42 0.78
CA LEU A 24 0.99 10.11 2.00
C LEU A 24 1.93 9.88 3.19
N GLN A 25 2.45 8.66 3.36
CA GLN A 25 3.43 8.36 4.39
C GLN A 25 4.73 9.15 4.21
N ILE A 26 5.23 9.28 2.99
CA ILE A 26 6.42 10.07 2.70
C ILE A 26 6.13 11.57 2.92
N ALA A 27 4.97 12.05 2.47
CA ALA A 27 4.59 13.45 2.64
C ALA A 27 4.48 13.85 4.12
N THR A 28 3.94 12.97 4.97
CA THR A 28 3.86 13.22 6.42
C THR A 28 5.24 13.28 7.08
N ILE A 29 6.20 12.44 6.68
CA ILE A 29 7.60 12.53 7.15
C ILE A 29 8.20 13.90 6.80
N VAL A 30 8.01 14.36 5.56
CA VAL A 30 8.51 15.66 5.12
C VAL A 30 7.88 16.79 5.92
N LEU A 31 6.57 16.74 6.17
CA LEU A 31 5.84 17.75 6.95
C LEU A 31 6.23 17.78 8.43
N MET A 32 6.54 16.63 9.04
CA MET A 32 7.09 16.60 10.40
C MET A 32 8.46 17.27 10.45
N GLY A 33 9.30 17.02 9.45
CA GLY A 33 10.64 17.60 9.35
C GLY A 33 10.65 19.13 9.18
N THR A 34 9.58 19.72 8.63
CA THR A 34 9.46 21.19 8.48
C THR A 34 8.96 21.89 9.74
N GLY A 35 8.57 21.13 10.78
CA GLY A 35 8.01 21.72 12.01
C GLY A 35 6.62 22.34 11.83
N PHE A 36 5.85 21.87 10.84
CA PHE A 36 4.50 22.35 10.59
C PHE A 36 3.59 22.10 11.81
N ARG A 37 3.09 23.16 12.45
CA ARG A 37 2.27 23.12 13.68
C ARG A 37 0.76 23.20 13.43
N GLY A 38 0.31 22.94 12.19
CA GLY A 38 -1.10 23.01 11.84
C GLY A 38 -1.89 21.81 12.37
N PHE A 39 -2.17 20.85 11.49
CA PHE A 39 -2.83 19.58 11.80
C PHE A 39 -1.92 18.65 12.61
N ASP A 40 -2.50 17.70 13.34
CA ASP A 40 -1.72 16.63 13.99
C ASP A 40 -1.15 15.67 12.93
N VAL A 41 -0.03 16.08 12.35
CA VAL A 41 0.71 15.29 11.35
C VAL A 41 1.21 13.99 12.00
N GLY A 42 1.42 13.97 13.33
CA GLY A 42 1.71 12.80 14.15
C GLY A 42 0.69 11.69 13.96
N GLU A 43 -0.54 11.99 14.34
CA GLU A 43 -1.66 11.05 14.25
C GLU A 43 -1.89 10.58 12.80
N LEU A 44 -1.78 11.48 11.82
CA LEU A 44 -1.92 11.11 10.40
C LEU A 44 -0.84 10.14 9.93
N HIS A 45 0.41 10.37 10.34
CA HIS A 45 1.54 9.53 9.97
C HIS A 45 1.41 8.12 10.56
N GLU A 46 0.96 8.01 11.81
CA GLU A 46 0.71 6.72 12.44
C GLU A 46 -0.42 5.96 11.73
N PHE A 47 -1.53 6.66 11.43
CA PHE A 47 -2.66 6.08 10.71
C PHE A 47 -2.27 5.60 9.30
N CYS A 48 -1.54 6.43 8.56
CA CYS A 48 -1.04 6.06 7.23
C CYS A 48 -0.04 4.90 7.30
N GLY A 49 0.81 4.85 8.34
CA GLY A 49 1.76 3.76 8.56
C GLY A 49 1.06 2.43 8.83
N PHE A 50 0.06 2.42 9.70
CA PHE A 50 -0.76 1.24 9.97
C PHE A 50 -1.50 0.77 8.73
N SER A 51 -2.11 1.70 8.00
CA SER A 51 -2.83 1.42 6.75
C SER A 51 -1.90 0.82 5.69
N LEU A 52 -0.68 1.34 5.57
CA LEU A 52 0.33 0.84 4.63
C LEU A 52 0.72 -0.60 4.99
N PHE A 53 0.99 -0.88 6.27
CA PHE A 53 1.33 -2.22 6.73
C PHE A 53 0.22 -3.23 6.45
N ALA A 54 -1.04 -2.87 6.76
CA ALA A 54 -2.20 -3.71 6.48
C ALA A 54 -2.36 -3.99 4.98
N LEU A 55 -2.20 -2.95 4.13
CA LEU A 55 -2.27 -3.11 2.68
C LEU A 55 -1.15 -4.01 2.15
N ILE A 56 0.08 -3.88 2.65
CA ILE A 56 1.20 -4.76 2.29
C ILE A 56 0.85 -6.21 2.64
N ALA A 57 0.35 -6.48 3.84
CA ALA A 57 -0.04 -7.83 4.25
C ALA A 57 -1.13 -8.41 3.33
N VAL A 58 -2.17 -7.63 2.99
CA VAL A 58 -3.21 -8.04 2.04
C VAL A 58 -2.61 -8.33 0.67
N HIS A 59 -1.70 -7.49 0.17
CA HIS A 59 -1.03 -7.71 -1.12
C HIS A 59 -0.18 -8.97 -1.10
N ILE A 60 0.58 -9.24 -0.04
CA ILE A 60 1.35 -10.48 0.09
C ILE A 60 0.41 -11.69 0.00
N VAL A 61 -0.74 -11.67 0.69
CA VAL A 61 -1.72 -12.77 0.66
C VAL A 61 -2.39 -12.90 -0.71
N VAL A 62 -2.83 -11.80 -1.32
CA VAL A 62 -3.54 -11.78 -2.63
C VAL A 62 -2.60 -12.15 -3.78
N PHE A 63 -1.33 -11.74 -3.70
CA PHE A 63 -0.33 -11.99 -4.73
C PHE A 63 0.60 -13.16 -4.40
N ARG A 64 0.37 -13.90 -3.30
CA ARG A 64 1.22 -15.02 -2.82
C ARG A 64 1.61 -16.01 -3.91
N LYS A 65 0.70 -16.32 -4.84
CA LYS A 65 0.97 -17.25 -5.96
C LYS A 65 1.98 -16.68 -6.97
N ILE A 66 1.88 -15.39 -7.26
CA ILE A 66 2.81 -14.67 -8.14
C ILE A 66 4.14 -14.48 -7.43
N LEU A 67 4.12 -14.06 -6.16
CA LEU A 67 5.33 -13.93 -5.35
C LEU A 67 6.07 -15.27 -5.24
N LYS A 68 5.37 -16.39 -5.00
CA LYS A 68 5.98 -17.72 -4.99
C LYS A 68 6.64 -18.08 -6.32
N ALA A 69 6.07 -17.68 -7.45
CA ALA A 69 6.67 -17.91 -8.76
C ALA A 69 7.92 -17.05 -9.01
N ILE A 70 7.96 -15.82 -8.46
CA ILE A 70 9.12 -14.92 -8.57
C ILE A 70 10.24 -15.34 -7.62
N PHE A 71 9.92 -15.66 -6.36
CA PHE A 71 10.92 -16.00 -5.32
C PHE A 71 11.39 -17.45 -5.38
N PHE A 72 10.56 -18.37 -5.86
CA PHE A 72 10.89 -19.78 -6.03
C PHE A 72 10.57 -20.23 -7.45
N PRO A 73 11.31 -19.74 -8.47
CA PRO A 73 11.17 -20.24 -9.83
C PRO A 73 11.51 -21.73 -9.82
N LYS A 74 10.54 -22.58 -10.17
CA LYS A 74 10.79 -24.01 -10.40
C LYS A 74 11.58 -24.13 -11.70
N ASN A 75 12.89 -24.38 -11.58
CA ASN A 75 13.63 -25.12 -12.60
C ASN A 75 13.15 -26.58 -12.60
#